data_AF-A0A2S2RB44-F1
#
_entry.id   AF-A0A2S2RB44-F1
#
_cell.length_a   1.000
_cell.length_b   1.000
_cell.length_c   1.000
_cell.angle_alpha   90.00
_cell.angle_beta   90.00
_cell.angle_gamma   90.00
#
_symmetry.space_group_name_H-M   'P 1'
#
loop_
_entity.id
_entity.type
_entity.pdbx_description
1 polymer ?
#
loop_
_entity_poly.entity_id
_entity_poly.type
_entity_poly.pdbx_seq_one_letter_code
_entity_poly.pdbx_strand_id
1 'polypeptide(L)'
;MIIIIIIIWSINFEFCLLFLKPGKGCTSPDIAPTTADTEKKQKIWLWQQLAARITPTVQRVVEFAKRVPGFVDLSQDDQLILIKVGFFELWLCYVSRLATELSLTFYDGTFITRQQLEIIYDVEFATNVFQLVTFFNSLSLTDTDVGLFAAIVLLTPDRPGVSDVKTVQHSQDRIVEAFKLQLSKGHGGDQNLAEAVLSKLPELRSIGARHVTHLEWFRLHWHMLKLPPLFAEIFDIPKCEEDLHQG
;
A
#
# COMPACT_ATOMS: atom_id res chain seq x y z
N MET A 1 -21.29 13.46 1.85
CA MET A 1 -20.15 12.75 2.47
C MET A 1 -19.53 11.73 1.52
N ILE A 2 -20.27 10.71 1.07
CA ILE A 2 -19.81 9.72 0.05
C ILE A 2 -19.33 10.40 -1.25
N ILE A 3 -20.08 11.39 -1.78
CA ILE A 3 -19.72 12.14 -3.00
C ILE A 3 -18.39 12.91 -2.89
N ILE A 4 -17.98 13.34 -1.69
CA ILE A 4 -16.71 14.08 -1.50
C ILE A 4 -15.53 13.11 -1.54
N ILE A 5 -15.65 11.91 -0.94
CA ILE A 5 -14.65 10.84 -1.05
C ILE A 5 -14.48 10.43 -2.53
N ILE A 6 -15.59 10.33 -3.27
CA ILE A 6 -15.65 9.96 -4.70
C ILE A 6 -14.93 10.98 -5.59
N ILE A 7 -15.34 12.25 -5.51
CA ILE A 7 -14.78 13.31 -6.36
C ILE A 7 -13.27 13.44 -6.15
N ILE A 8 -12.79 13.14 -4.95
CA ILE A 8 -11.39 13.30 -4.57
C ILE A 8 -10.54 12.10 -4.97
N TRP A 9 -11.07 10.88 -4.81
CA TRP A 9 -10.41 9.67 -5.28
C TRP A 9 -10.26 9.72 -6.81
N SER A 10 -11.29 10.20 -7.52
CA SER A 10 -11.25 10.37 -8.98
C SER A 10 -10.46 11.62 -9.45
N ILE A 11 -10.55 12.78 -8.79
CA ILE A 11 -9.81 14.01 -9.20
C ILE A 11 -8.30 13.88 -8.95
N ASN A 12 -7.86 13.21 -7.89
CA ASN A 12 -6.44 12.90 -7.70
C ASN A 12 -5.92 11.82 -8.69
N PHE A 13 -6.83 11.18 -9.45
CA PHE A 13 -6.53 10.08 -10.36
C PHE A 13 -6.53 10.50 -11.85
N GLU A 14 -7.37 11.45 -12.29
CA GLU A 14 -7.43 11.89 -13.70
C GLU A 14 -6.35 12.91 -14.13
N PHE A 15 -5.70 13.64 -13.21
CA PHE A 15 -4.88 14.81 -13.61
C PHE A 15 -3.41 14.54 -14.02
N CYS A 16 -3.00 13.29 -14.26
CA CYS A 16 -1.59 12.96 -14.58
C CYS A 16 -1.35 12.27 -15.93
N LEU A 17 -2.28 12.40 -16.90
CA LEU A 17 -2.04 11.96 -18.28
C LEU A 17 -1.15 12.89 -19.12
N LEU A 18 -0.73 14.06 -18.61
CA LEU A 18 -0.14 15.10 -19.45
C LEU A 18 1.38 15.20 -19.49
N PHE A 19 2.15 14.43 -18.71
CA PHE A 19 3.61 14.49 -18.80
C PHE A 19 4.28 13.13 -18.57
N LEU A 20 4.41 12.34 -19.65
CA LEU A 20 5.33 11.21 -19.73
C LEU A 20 6.34 11.46 -20.86
N LYS A 21 7.64 11.48 -20.51
CA LYS A 21 8.73 11.25 -21.46
C LYS A 21 9.50 10.01 -21.04
N PRO A 22 9.83 9.09 -21.96
CA PRO A 22 10.59 7.88 -21.64
C PRO A 22 12.08 8.22 -21.48
N GLY A 23 12.65 7.89 -20.31
CA GLY A 23 14.09 7.93 -20.06
C GLY A 23 14.77 6.64 -20.53
N LYS A 24 15.80 6.77 -21.37
CA LYS A 24 16.61 5.66 -21.91
C LYS A 24 17.58 5.11 -20.85
N GLY A 25 17.71 3.79 -20.79
CA GLY A 25 18.74 3.09 -20.02
C GLY A 25 20.10 3.07 -20.72
N CYS A 26 21.17 2.95 -19.92
CA CYS A 26 22.53 2.68 -20.37
C CYS A 26 23.14 1.51 -19.58
N THR A 27 24.00 0.75 -20.25
CA THR A 27 24.61 -0.53 -19.86
C THR A 27 26.11 -0.43 -19.53
N SER A 28 26.63 -1.53 -18.97
CA SER A 28 28.02 -2.09 -19.05
C SER A 28 28.93 -2.01 -17.79
N PRO A 29 29.97 -2.86 -17.64
CA PRO A 29 29.89 -4.10 -16.84
C PRO A 29 31.02 -4.27 -15.79
N ASP A 30 31.00 -5.44 -15.11
CA ASP A 30 32.13 -6.22 -14.55
C ASP A 30 32.31 -6.43 -13.04
N ILE A 31 32.88 -7.63 -12.77
CA ILE A 31 33.27 -8.35 -11.54
C ILE A 31 32.19 -9.27 -10.98
N ALA A 32 32.37 -10.58 -11.23
CA ALA A 32 31.51 -11.66 -10.73
C ALA A 32 31.57 -11.76 -9.20
N PRO A 33 30.48 -11.41 -8.49
CA PRO A 33 30.34 -11.64 -7.06
C PRO A 33 30.05 -13.12 -6.79
N THR A 34 30.22 -13.57 -5.55
CA THR A 34 29.67 -14.87 -5.15
C THR A 34 28.15 -14.89 -5.44
N THR A 35 27.55 -16.06 -5.66
CA THR A 35 26.11 -16.18 -6.00
C THR A 35 25.24 -15.47 -4.96
N ALA A 36 25.57 -15.59 -3.67
CA ALA A 36 24.88 -14.92 -2.57
C ALA A 36 25.04 -13.38 -2.59
N ASP A 37 26.24 -12.87 -2.91
CA ASP A 37 26.46 -11.41 -3.03
C ASP A 37 25.69 -10.83 -4.22
N THR A 38 25.55 -11.59 -5.29
CA THR A 38 24.78 -11.20 -6.48
C THR A 38 23.28 -11.12 -6.17
N GLU A 39 22.74 -12.14 -5.49
CA GLU A 39 21.34 -12.18 -5.05
C GLU A 39 21.02 -11.02 -4.10
N LYS A 40 21.89 -10.76 -3.12
CA LYS A 40 21.74 -9.63 -2.19
C LYS A 40 21.72 -8.29 -2.90
N LYS A 41 22.66 -8.05 -3.82
CA LYS A 41 22.70 -6.80 -4.62
C LYS A 41 21.46 -6.65 -5.48
N GLN A 42 20.98 -7.74 -6.08
CA GLN A 42 19.77 -7.74 -6.89
C GLN A 42 18.52 -7.42 -6.07
N LYS A 43 18.37 -8.03 -4.88
CA LYS A 43 17.29 -7.73 -3.92
C LYS A 43 17.27 -6.25 -3.53
N ILE A 44 18.42 -5.69 -3.15
CA ILE A 44 18.56 -4.27 -2.81
C ILE A 44 18.17 -3.38 -3.99
N TRP A 45 18.71 -3.66 -5.17
CA TRP A 45 18.42 -2.87 -6.36
C TRP A 45 16.92 -2.87 -6.71
N LEU A 46 16.29 -4.05 -6.72
CA LEU A 46 14.86 -4.19 -7.00
C LEU A 46 14.00 -3.47 -5.97
N TRP A 47 14.32 -3.59 -4.69
CA TRP A 47 13.57 -2.93 -3.63
C TRP A 47 13.72 -1.41 -3.67
N GLN A 48 14.89 -0.87 -4.03
CA GLN A 48 15.06 0.56 -4.27
C GLN A 48 14.23 1.07 -5.46
N GLN A 49 14.13 0.28 -6.54
CA GLN A 49 13.24 0.63 -7.66
C GLN A 49 11.77 0.63 -7.22
N LEU A 50 11.36 -0.37 -6.43
CA LEU A 50 10.02 -0.44 -5.84
C LEU A 50 9.75 0.79 -4.96
N ALA A 51 10.68 1.13 -4.07
CA ALA A 51 10.57 2.27 -3.16
C ALA A 51 10.37 3.59 -3.92
N ALA A 52 11.15 3.83 -4.97
CA ALA A 52 11.03 5.02 -5.81
C ALA A 52 9.64 5.14 -6.45
N ARG A 53 9.04 4.02 -6.87
CA ARG A 53 7.72 3.98 -7.51
C ARG A 53 6.56 4.07 -6.51
N ILE A 54 6.75 3.61 -5.27
CA ILE A 54 5.76 3.71 -4.20
C ILE A 54 5.72 5.11 -3.58
N THR A 55 6.86 5.80 -3.52
CA THR A 55 6.99 7.11 -2.84
C THR A 55 5.93 8.15 -3.21
N PRO A 56 5.57 8.36 -4.50
CA PRO A 56 4.53 9.33 -4.87
C PRO A 56 3.15 9.00 -4.26
N THR A 57 2.89 7.73 -3.96
CA THR A 57 1.62 7.30 -3.36
C THR A 57 1.51 7.71 -1.89
N VAL A 58 2.61 7.94 -1.17
CA VAL A 58 2.58 8.37 0.24
C VAL A 58 1.80 9.68 0.38
N GLN A 59 2.13 10.69 -0.43
CA GLN A 59 1.43 11.97 -0.40
C GLN A 59 -0.05 11.82 -0.77
N ARG A 60 -0.38 10.94 -1.72
CA ARG A 60 -1.76 10.66 -2.13
C ARG A 60 -2.56 10.01 -1.00
N VAL A 61 -1.95 9.09 -0.25
CA VAL A 61 -2.57 8.45 0.92
C VAL A 61 -2.82 9.47 2.03
N VAL A 62 -1.86 10.37 2.29
CA VAL A 62 -2.06 11.45 3.28
C VAL A 62 -3.22 12.36 2.87
N GLU A 63 -3.28 12.76 1.59
CA GLU A 63 -4.38 13.60 1.09
C GLU A 63 -5.72 12.89 1.09
N PHE A 64 -5.74 11.58 0.78
CA PHE A 64 -6.92 10.74 0.93
C PHE A 64 -7.39 10.69 2.39
N ALA A 65 -6.48 10.42 3.33
CA ALA A 65 -6.78 10.27 4.74
C ALA A 65 -7.44 11.53 5.32
N LYS A 66 -6.91 12.72 5.04
CA LYS A 66 -7.49 14.01 5.46
C LYS A 66 -8.92 14.23 5.00
N ARG A 67 -9.36 13.51 3.97
CA ARG A 67 -10.69 13.64 3.36
C ARG A 67 -11.64 12.52 3.82
N VAL A 68 -11.13 11.53 4.56
CA VAL A 68 -11.95 10.51 5.22
C VAL A 68 -12.67 11.14 6.41
N PRO A 69 -14.02 11.05 6.48
CA PRO A 69 -14.79 11.60 7.58
C PRO A 69 -14.33 11.08 8.95
N GLY A 70 -14.18 11.98 9.92
CA GLY A 70 -13.70 11.65 11.27
C GLY A 70 -12.18 11.55 11.41
N PHE A 71 -11.42 11.43 10.31
CA PHE A 71 -9.96 11.25 10.40
C PHE A 71 -9.24 12.49 10.95
N VAL A 72 -9.61 13.69 10.48
CA VAL A 72 -8.98 14.95 10.92
C VAL A 72 -9.34 15.34 12.35
N ASP A 73 -10.36 14.72 12.92
CA ASP A 73 -10.81 14.95 14.30
C ASP A 73 -9.98 14.12 15.32
N LEU A 74 -9.20 13.14 14.84
CA LEU A 74 -8.28 12.35 15.66
C LEU A 74 -7.04 13.17 16.07
N SER A 75 -6.34 12.71 17.10
CA SER A 75 -5.03 13.28 17.47
C SER A 75 -4.02 13.18 16.32
N GLN A 76 -3.06 14.10 16.24
CA GLN A 76 -2.02 14.03 15.18
C GLN A 76 -1.20 12.73 15.27
N ASP A 77 -0.95 12.24 16.48
CA ASP A 77 -0.25 10.97 16.71
C ASP A 77 -1.05 9.79 16.16
N ASP A 78 -2.35 9.71 16.44
CA ASP A 78 -3.21 8.65 15.89
C ASP A 78 -3.31 8.75 14.35
N GLN A 79 -3.44 9.96 13.79
CA GLN A 79 -3.44 10.16 12.34
C GLN A 79 -2.13 9.64 11.71
N LEU A 80 -0.99 9.95 12.31
CA LEU A 80 0.32 9.51 11.84
C LEU A 80 0.44 7.98 11.91
N ILE A 81 0.03 7.37 13.02
CA ILE A 81 0.09 5.91 13.23
C ILE A 81 -0.81 5.18 12.23
N LEU A 82 -2.06 5.61 12.05
CA LEU A 82 -2.98 4.99 11.11
C LEU A 82 -2.45 5.05 9.67
N ILE A 83 -1.84 6.17 9.27
CA ILE A 83 -1.22 6.31 7.95
C ILE A 83 0.03 5.42 7.86
N LYS A 84 0.99 5.53 8.78
CA LYS A 84 2.26 4.78 8.72
C LYS A 84 2.01 3.27 8.71
N VAL A 85 1.28 2.76 9.70
CA VAL A 85 1.08 1.31 9.86
C VAL A 85 0.13 0.77 8.78
N GLY A 86 -0.83 1.56 8.31
CA GLY A 86 -1.77 1.18 7.26
C GLY A 86 -1.26 1.37 5.83
N PHE A 87 -0.16 2.10 5.62
CA PHE A 87 0.23 2.58 4.29
C PHE A 87 0.41 1.45 3.26
N PHE A 88 1.08 0.36 3.63
CA PHE A 88 1.31 -0.75 2.71
C PHE A 88 0.01 -1.45 2.29
N GLU A 89 -0.91 -1.64 3.23
CA GLU A 89 -2.21 -2.25 2.95
C GLU A 89 -3.06 -1.34 2.04
N LEU A 90 -3.05 -0.03 2.30
CA LEU A 90 -3.71 0.96 1.44
C LEU A 90 -3.11 0.98 0.03
N TRP A 91 -1.79 0.90 -0.06
CA TRP A 91 -1.10 0.80 -1.34
C TRP A 91 -1.48 -0.49 -2.09
N LEU A 92 -1.62 -1.63 -1.39
CA LEU A 92 -2.07 -2.88 -2.00
C LEU A 92 -3.50 -2.79 -2.54
N CYS A 93 -4.43 -2.16 -1.81
CA CYS A 93 -5.79 -1.90 -2.29
C CYS A 93 -5.80 -1.09 -3.59
N TYR A 94 -4.85 -0.17 -3.75
CA TYR A 94 -4.71 0.65 -4.94
C TYR A 94 -4.08 -0.12 -6.11
N VAL A 95 -2.94 -0.76 -5.87
CA VAL A 95 -2.16 -1.41 -6.94
C VAL A 95 -2.84 -2.65 -7.48
N SER A 96 -3.71 -3.31 -6.68
CA SER A 96 -4.45 -4.51 -7.11
C SER A 96 -5.23 -4.28 -8.39
N ARG A 97 -5.82 -3.09 -8.56
CA ARG A 97 -6.59 -2.70 -9.75
C ARG A 97 -5.76 -2.57 -11.03
N LEU A 98 -4.48 -2.27 -10.88
CA LEU A 98 -3.54 -2.11 -11.98
C LEU A 98 -2.72 -3.40 -12.20
N ALA A 99 -2.90 -4.37 -11.32
CA ALA A 99 -2.13 -5.59 -11.31
C ALA A 99 -2.78 -6.68 -12.16
N THR A 100 -1.93 -7.52 -12.73
CA THR A 100 -2.29 -8.77 -13.39
C THR A 100 -1.89 -9.94 -12.49
N GLU A 101 -2.17 -11.17 -12.91
CA GLU A 101 -1.68 -12.38 -12.21
C GLU A 101 -0.14 -12.49 -12.17
N LEU A 102 0.57 -11.72 -13.01
CA LEU A 102 2.02 -11.82 -13.20
C LEU A 102 2.79 -10.55 -12.80
N SER A 103 2.11 -9.43 -12.61
CA SER A 103 2.76 -8.15 -12.32
C SER A 103 1.90 -7.18 -11.52
N LEU A 104 2.55 -6.34 -10.71
CA LEU A 104 1.95 -5.13 -10.15
C LEU A 104 2.37 -3.94 -11.01
N THR A 105 1.40 -3.23 -11.59
CA THR A 105 1.68 -2.08 -12.48
C THR A 105 1.54 -0.77 -11.72
N PHE A 106 2.49 0.14 -11.95
CA PHE A 106 2.51 1.48 -11.39
C PHE A 106 1.90 2.48 -12.36
N TYR A 107 1.58 3.67 -11.86
CA TYR A 107 0.91 4.71 -12.64
C TYR A 107 1.71 5.18 -13.87
N ASP A 108 3.05 5.15 -13.80
CA ASP A 108 3.93 5.51 -14.92
C ASP A 108 4.02 4.41 -16.00
N GLY A 109 3.21 3.35 -15.89
CA GLY A 109 3.21 2.20 -16.80
C GLY A 109 4.34 1.21 -16.55
N THR A 110 5.27 1.51 -15.63
CA THR A 110 6.25 0.53 -15.20
C THR A 110 5.58 -0.55 -14.35
N PHE A 111 6.23 -1.69 -14.17
CA PHE A 111 5.70 -2.78 -13.36
C PHE A 111 6.80 -3.49 -12.59
N ILE A 112 6.38 -4.25 -11.58
CA ILE A 112 7.20 -5.26 -10.92
C ILE A 112 6.57 -6.63 -11.19
N THR A 113 7.37 -7.58 -11.65
CA THR A 113 6.87 -8.94 -11.92
C THR A 113 6.75 -9.73 -10.63
N ARG A 114 5.96 -10.81 -10.65
CA ARG A 114 5.90 -11.79 -9.57
C ARG A 114 7.28 -12.27 -9.15
N GLN A 115 8.09 -12.70 -10.10
CA GLN A 115 9.46 -13.16 -9.83
C GLN A 115 10.34 -12.10 -9.16
N GLN A 116 10.21 -10.83 -9.57
CA GLN A 116 10.93 -9.73 -8.91
C GLN A 116 10.44 -9.52 -7.48
N LEU A 117 9.13 -9.64 -7.23
CA LEU A 117 8.56 -9.55 -5.89
C LEU A 117 9.04 -10.70 -4.98
N GLU A 118 9.19 -11.91 -5.55
CA GLU A 118 9.76 -13.08 -4.86
C GLU A 118 11.23 -12.85 -4.45
N ILE A 119 12.03 -12.20 -5.30
CA ILE A 119 13.42 -11.84 -4.98
C ILE A 119 13.47 -10.78 -3.88
N ILE A 120 12.55 -9.82 -3.88
CA ILE A 120 12.50 -8.76 -2.85
C ILE A 120 12.11 -9.34 -1.50
N TYR A 121 11.03 -10.13 -1.45
CA TYR A 121 10.39 -10.58 -0.21
C TYR A 121 10.64 -12.08 0.01
N ASP A 122 9.74 -12.92 -0.50
CA ASP A 122 9.89 -14.36 -0.69
C ASP A 122 8.75 -14.90 -1.58
N VAL A 123 8.79 -16.19 -1.90
CA VAL A 123 7.79 -16.89 -2.73
C VAL A 123 6.38 -16.88 -2.12
N GLU A 124 6.30 -17.08 -0.81
CA GLU A 124 5.01 -17.16 -0.10
C GLU A 124 4.35 -15.79 -0.05
N PHE A 125 5.11 -14.73 0.20
CA PHE A 125 4.66 -13.34 0.24
C PHE A 125 4.12 -12.92 -1.13
N ALA A 126 4.88 -13.15 -2.19
CA ALA A 126 4.43 -12.85 -3.54
C ALA A 126 3.15 -13.62 -3.86
N THR A 127 3.08 -14.90 -3.52
CA THR A 127 1.89 -15.73 -3.75
C THR A 127 0.66 -15.14 -3.05
N ASN A 128 0.76 -14.76 -1.79
CA ASN A 128 -0.34 -14.16 -1.03
C ASN A 128 -0.78 -12.81 -1.63
N VAL A 129 0.18 -11.96 -2.03
CA VAL A 129 -0.13 -10.70 -2.71
C VAL A 129 -0.90 -10.94 -4.01
N PHE A 130 -0.43 -11.83 -4.88
CA PHE A 130 -1.08 -12.09 -6.16
C PHE A 130 -2.44 -12.79 -6.01
N GLN A 131 -2.62 -13.66 -5.01
CA GLN A 131 -3.93 -14.25 -4.70
C GLN A 131 -4.95 -13.19 -4.27
N LEU A 132 -4.55 -12.26 -3.40
CA LEU A 132 -5.40 -11.15 -2.97
C LEU A 132 -5.78 -10.25 -4.15
N VAL A 133 -4.81 -9.92 -5.00
CA VAL A 133 -5.02 -9.12 -6.23
C VAL A 133 -6.00 -9.81 -7.18
N THR A 134 -5.80 -11.09 -7.48
CA THR A 134 -6.69 -11.87 -8.36
C THR A 134 -8.12 -11.89 -7.81
N PHE A 135 -8.26 -12.04 -6.49
CA PHE A 135 -9.57 -11.96 -5.85
C PHE A 135 -10.22 -10.58 -6.06
N PHE A 136 -9.53 -9.47 -5.73
CA PHE A 136 -10.09 -8.13 -5.91
C PHE A 136 -10.47 -7.84 -7.37
N ASN A 137 -9.65 -8.29 -8.33
CA ASN A 137 -9.93 -8.10 -9.75
C ASN A 137 -11.17 -8.89 -10.21
N SER A 138 -11.44 -10.07 -9.62
CA SER A 138 -12.64 -10.85 -9.94
C SER A 138 -13.95 -10.18 -9.52
N LEU A 139 -13.90 -9.25 -8.56
CA LEU A 139 -15.08 -8.60 -7.99
C LEU A 139 -15.56 -7.36 -8.79
N SER A 140 -14.79 -6.91 -9.79
CA SER A 140 -15.15 -5.75 -10.64
C SER A 140 -15.57 -4.50 -9.84
N LEU A 141 -14.87 -4.24 -8.74
CA LEU A 141 -15.16 -3.11 -7.84
C LEU A 141 -14.96 -1.76 -8.54
N THR A 142 -15.87 -0.81 -8.27
CA THR A 142 -15.76 0.56 -8.78
C THR A 142 -14.73 1.38 -7.97
N ASP A 143 -14.35 2.55 -8.48
CA ASP A 143 -13.50 3.52 -7.74
C ASP A 143 -14.09 3.88 -6.38
N THR A 144 -15.42 3.96 -6.30
CA THR A 144 -16.11 4.27 -5.06
C THR A 144 -15.99 3.13 -4.07
N ASP A 145 -16.16 1.88 -4.53
CA ASP A 145 -16.09 0.70 -3.68
C ASP A 145 -14.68 0.55 -3.09
N VAL A 146 -13.65 0.73 -3.91
CA VAL A 146 -12.25 0.66 -3.47
C VAL A 146 -11.89 1.82 -2.55
N GLY A 147 -12.40 3.04 -2.80
CA GLY A 147 -12.18 4.18 -1.91
C GLY A 147 -12.81 3.98 -0.52
N LEU A 148 -14.02 3.40 -0.46
CA LEU A 148 -14.66 3.06 0.81
C LEU A 148 -13.92 1.92 1.53
N PHE A 149 -13.51 0.89 0.80
CA PHE A 149 -12.72 -0.20 1.38
C PHE A 149 -11.37 0.31 1.92
N ALA A 150 -10.68 1.17 1.19
CA ALA A 150 -9.45 1.81 1.66
C ALA A 150 -9.67 2.68 2.90
N ALA A 151 -10.80 3.39 3.00
CA ALA A 151 -11.14 4.13 4.23
C ALA A 151 -11.36 3.20 5.44
N ILE A 152 -11.94 2.02 5.23
CA ILE A 152 -12.07 0.98 6.27
C ILE A 152 -10.69 0.48 6.71
N VAL A 153 -9.78 0.21 5.77
CA VAL A 153 -8.40 -0.23 6.04
C VAL A 153 -7.61 0.86 6.79
N LEU A 154 -7.77 2.13 6.41
CA LEU A 154 -7.13 3.26 7.09
C LEU A 154 -7.60 3.38 8.54
N LEU A 155 -8.92 3.37 8.76
CA LEU A 155 -9.53 3.56 10.08
C LEU A 155 -9.59 2.27 10.89
N THR A 156 -8.50 1.53 10.97
CA THR A 156 -8.54 0.34 11.84
C THR A 156 -8.07 0.65 13.26
N PRO A 157 -8.88 0.35 14.28
CA PRO A 157 -8.62 0.79 15.65
C PRO A 157 -7.59 -0.06 16.41
N ASP A 158 -7.26 -1.25 15.93
CA ASP A 158 -6.34 -2.21 16.57
C ASP A 158 -4.86 -1.99 16.21
N ARG A 159 -4.53 -0.88 15.55
CA ARG A 159 -3.15 -0.56 15.15
C ARG A 159 -2.30 -0.29 16.40
N PRO A 160 -1.10 -0.90 16.52
CA PRO A 160 -0.21 -0.63 17.64
C PRO A 160 0.08 0.87 17.79
N GLY A 161 -0.10 1.39 19.01
CA GLY A 161 0.15 2.80 19.36
C GLY A 161 -1.06 3.73 19.25
N VAL A 162 -2.17 3.30 18.63
CA VAL A 162 -3.40 4.12 18.59
C VAL A 162 -3.96 4.30 20.00
N SER A 163 -4.21 5.55 20.36
CA SER A 163 -4.70 5.97 21.67
C SER A 163 -6.23 5.99 21.72
N ASP A 164 -6.90 6.66 20.76
CA ASP A 164 -8.36 6.76 20.74
C ASP A 164 -9.03 5.67 19.88
N VAL A 165 -8.90 4.43 20.34
CA VAL A 165 -9.48 3.23 19.71
C VAL A 165 -10.99 3.37 19.47
N LYS A 166 -11.72 4.02 20.38
CA LYS A 166 -13.19 4.14 20.31
C LYS A 166 -13.62 5.07 19.20
N THR A 167 -13.00 6.24 19.06
CA THR A 167 -13.33 7.19 18.00
C THR A 167 -12.95 6.63 16.62
N VAL A 168 -11.82 5.91 16.53
CA VAL A 168 -11.44 5.21 15.29
C VAL A 168 -12.46 4.14 14.92
N GLN A 169 -12.85 3.25 15.85
CA GLN A 169 -13.86 2.22 15.59
C GLN A 169 -15.20 2.82 15.16
N HIS A 170 -15.67 3.85 15.89
CA HIS A 170 -16.93 4.51 15.56
C HIS A 170 -16.92 5.12 14.15
N SER A 171 -15.78 5.69 13.74
CA SER A 171 -15.62 6.22 12.39
C SER A 171 -15.59 5.09 11.36
N GLN A 172 -14.89 4.00 11.64
CA GLN A 172 -14.83 2.81 10.78
C GLN A 172 -16.22 2.20 10.56
N ASP A 173 -17.02 2.03 11.61
CA ASP A 173 -18.36 1.43 11.56
C ASP A 173 -19.27 2.21 10.58
N ARG A 174 -19.23 3.54 10.63
CA ARG A 174 -19.99 4.40 9.72
C ARG A 174 -19.56 4.23 8.26
N ILE A 175 -18.27 4.02 8.01
CA ILE A 175 -17.77 3.75 6.65
C ILE A 175 -18.15 2.33 6.20
N VAL A 176 -18.13 1.33 7.10
CA VAL A 176 -18.59 -0.04 6.80
C VAL A 176 -20.07 -0.05 6.41
N GLU A 177 -20.92 0.69 7.11
CA GLU A 177 -22.34 0.86 6.75
C GLU A 177 -22.48 1.51 5.36
N ALA A 178 -21.72 2.58 5.10
CA ALA A 178 -21.72 3.25 3.80
C ALA A 178 -21.24 2.32 2.67
N PHE A 179 -20.23 1.48 2.92
CA PHE A 179 -19.71 0.48 1.98
C PHE A 179 -20.75 -0.57 1.63
N LYS A 180 -21.43 -1.15 2.63
CA LYS A 180 -22.53 -2.11 2.42
C LYS A 180 -23.69 -1.49 1.62
N LEU A 181 -24.04 -0.23 1.91
CA LEU A 181 -25.08 0.48 1.17
C LEU A 181 -24.65 0.79 -0.29
N GLN A 182 -23.38 1.12 -0.51
CA GLN A 182 -22.86 1.40 -1.85
C GLN A 182 -22.88 0.15 -2.72
N LEU A 183 -22.38 -0.98 -2.21
CA LEU A 183 -22.34 -2.22 -2.98
C LEU A 183 -23.73 -2.76 -3.28
N SER A 184 -24.66 -2.71 -2.31
CA SER A 184 -26.04 -3.13 -2.55
C SER A 184 -26.74 -2.30 -3.64
N LYS A 185 -26.44 -1.01 -3.78
CA LYS A 185 -27.00 -0.15 -4.84
C LYS A 185 -26.31 -0.32 -6.19
N GLY A 186 -24.99 -0.45 -6.20
CA GLY A 186 -24.17 -0.47 -7.41
C GLY A 186 -24.14 -1.83 -8.13
N HIS A 187 -24.29 -2.92 -7.39
CA HIS A 187 -24.10 -4.28 -7.90
C HIS A 187 -25.39 -5.13 -7.83
N GLY A 188 -26.54 -4.51 -8.17
CA GLY A 188 -27.81 -5.23 -8.33
C GLY A 188 -28.39 -5.84 -7.04
N GLY A 189 -28.02 -5.33 -5.86
CA GLY A 189 -28.53 -5.81 -4.58
C GLY A 189 -27.78 -6.99 -3.97
N ASP A 190 -26.61 -7.36 -4.50
CA ASP A 190 -25.82 -8.47 -3.96
C ASP A 190 -25.19 -8.11 -2.60
N GLN A 191 -25.90 -8.42 -1.52
CA GLN A 191 -25.41 -8.21 -0.15
C GLN A 191 -24.20 -9.10 0.18
N ASN A 192 -24.02 -10.23 -0.53
CA ASN A 192 -22.91 -11.13 -0.29
C ASN A 192 -21.58 -10.54 -0.77
N LEU A 193 -21.59 -9.61 -1.73
CA LEU A 193 -20.39 -8.97 -2.24
C LEU A 193 -19.67 -8.15 -1.15
N ALA A 194 -20.44 -7.43 -0.33
CA ALA A 194 -19.85 -6.64 0.77
C ALA A 194 -19.21 -7.54 1.81
N GLU A 195 -19.86 -8.64 2.17
CA GLU A 195 -19.31 -9.63 3.11
C GLU A 195 -18.07 -10.32 2.52
N ALA A 196 -18.10 -10.67 1.23
CA ALA A 196 -16.97 -11.26 0.53
C ALA A 196 -15.74 -10.34 0.55
N VAL A 197 -15.90 -9.04 0.28
CA VAL A 197 -14.80 -8.07 0.36
C VAL A 197 -14.31 -7.90 1.80
N LEU A 198 -15.21 -7.70 2.76
CA LEU A 198 -14.84 -7.50 4.17
C LEU A 198 -14.15 -8.74 4.76
N SER A 199 -14.49 -9.94 4.29
CA SER A 199 -13.85 -11.19 4.71
C SER A 199 -12.35 -11.26 4.35
N LYS A 200 -11.87 -10.39 3.45
CA LYS A 200 -10.45 -10.29 3.07
C LYS A 200 -9.63 -9.36 3.94
N LEU A 201 -10.24 -8.58 4.84
CA LEU A 201 -9.50 -7.72 5.77
C LEU A 201 -8.45 -8.50 6.58
N PRO A 202 -8.73 -9.66 7.19
CA PRO A 202 -7.73 -10.42 7.94
C PRO A 202 -6.56 -10.90 7.06
N GLU A 203 -6.83 -11.27 5.81
CA GLU A 203 -5.80 -11.69 4.85
C GLU A 203 -4.89 -10.50 4.47
N LEU A 204 -5.48 -9.35 4.17
CA LEU A 204 -4.73 -8.10 3.91
C LEU A 204 -3.87 -7.71 5.13
N ARG A 205 -4.40 -7.87 6.35
CA ARG A 205 -3.64 -7.65 7.59
C ARG A 205 -2.48 -8.60 7.76
N SER A 206 -2.67 -9.87 7.45
CA SER A 206 -1.60 -10.87 7.48
C SER A 206 -0.47 -10.52 6.50
N ILE A 207 -0.83 -10.11 5.28
CA ILE A 207 0.13 -9.64 4.27
C ILE A 207 0.87 -8.39 4.77
N GLY A 208 0.16 -7.42 5.37
CA GLY A 208 0.76 -6.22 5.97
C GLY A 208 1.76 -6.56 7.08
N ALA A 209 1.41 -7.46 7.99
CA ALA A 209 2.30 -7.92 9.06
C ALA A 209 3.55 -8.63 8.49
N ARG A 210 3.39 -9.51 7.49
CA ARG A 210 4.52 -10.16 6.82
C ARG A 210 5.43 -9.18 6.10
N HIS A 211 4.86 -8.13 5.49
CA HIS A 211 5.66 -7.06 4.88
C HIS A 211 6.56 -6.39 5.92
N VAL A 212 6.05 -6.08 7.12
CA VAL A 212 6.85 -5.52 8.21
C VAL A 212 8.01 -6.45 8.59
N THR A 213 7.77 -7.77 8.70
CA THR A 213 8.84 -8.74 8.96
C THR A 213 9.94 -8.71 7.89
N HIS A 214 9.59 -8.50 6.63
CA HIS A 214 10.59 -8.35 5.57
C HIS A 214 11.38 -7.04 5.66
N LEU A 215 10.76 -5.96 6.16
CA LEU A 215 11.43 -4.68 6.36
C LEU A 215 12.62 -4.81 7.33
N GLU A 216 12.58 -5.73 8.29
CA GLU A 216 13.71 -5.97 9.22
C GLU A 216 15.03 -6.23 8.50
N TRP A 217 15.00 -7.03 7.44
CA TRP A 217 16.20 -7.28 6.65
C TRP A 217 16.74 -6.00 6.03
N PHE A 218 15.86 -5.12 5.53
CA PHE A 218 16.26 -3.84 4.95
C PHE A 218 16.76 -2.86 6.02
N ARG A 219 16.13 -2.83 7.21
CA ARG A 219 16.58 -2.04 8.37
C ARG A 219 17.99 -2.42 8.80
N LEU A 220 18.31 -3.71 8.87
CA LEU A 220 19.66 -4.19 9.19
C LEU A 220 20.71 -3.84 8.12
N HIS A 221 20.27 -3.64 6.87
CA HIS A 221 21.12 -3.33 5.73
C HIS A 221 21.03 -1.86 5.27
N TRP A 222 20.57 -0.97 6.15
CA TRP A 222 20.27 0.42 5.82
C TRP A 222 21.42 1.18 5.14
N HIS A 223 22.66 0.93 5.55
CA HIS A 223 23.87 1.53 5.00
C HIS A 223 24.08 1.25 3.49
N MET A 224 23.44 0.20 2.95
CA MET A 224 23.51 -0.16 1.53
C MET A 224 22.38 0.49 0.71
N LEU A 225 21.37 1.07 1.36
CA LEU A 225 20.14 1.53 0.73
C LEU A 225 20.25 3.01 0.34
N LYS A 226 19.77 3.35 -0.86
CA LYS A 226 19.54 4.74 -1.27
C LYS A 226 18.05 4.91 -1.53
N LEU A 227 17.34 5.43 -0.54
CA LEU A 227 15.88 5.53 -0.56
C LEU A 227 15.40 6.97 -0.63
N PRO A 228 14.23 7.22 -1.25
CA PRO A 228 13.54 8.48 -1.09
C PRO A 228 13.26 8.77 0.40
N PRO A 229 13.51 9.99 0.91
CA PRO A 229 13.40 10.29 2.33
C PRO A 229 12.03 9.97 2.95
N LEU A 230 10.96 10.20 2.19
CA LEU A 230 9.57 9.96 2.60
C LEU A 230 9.24 8.45 2.67
N PHE A 231 9.84 7.63 1.79
CA PHE A 231 9.69 6.18 1.86
C PHE A 231 10.45 5.58 3.05
N ALA A 232 11.64 6.11 3.34
CA ALA A 232 12.36 5.70 4.53
C ALA A 232 11.59 6.11 5.81
N GLU A 233 10.94 7.27 5.82
CA GLU A 233 10.14 7.74 6.96
C GLU A 233 8.85 6.94 7.16
N ILE A 234 8.12 6.59 6.09
CA ILE A 234 6.86 5.86 6.22
C ILE A 234 7.06 4.43 6.75
N PHE A 235 8.23 3.84 6.51
CA PHE A 235 8.56 2.47 6.89
C PHE A 235 9.63 2.37 7.99
N ASP A 236 10.01 3.50 8.59
CA ASP A 236 11.01 3.59 9.66
C ASP A 236 12.31 2.87 9.29
N ILE A 237 12.85 3.21 8.12
CA ILE A 237 14.16 2.73 7.66
C ILE A 237 15.25 3.69 8.16
N PRO A 238 16.22 3.22 8.95
CA PRO A 238 17.30 4.05 9.50
C PRO A 238 18.07 4.81 8.41
N LYS A 239 18.48 6.04 8.73
CA LYS A 239 19.34 6.88 7.86
C LYS A 239 20.71 7.11 8.49
N CYS A 240 20.85 6.91 9.80
CA CYS A 240 22.10 6.90 10.54
C CYS A 240 22.06 5.87 11.69
N GLU A 241 23.20 5.65 12.37
CA GLU A 241 23.29 4.70 13.50
C GLU A 241 22.41 5.09 14.70
N GLU A 242 22.13 6.39 14.88
CA GLU A 242 21.31 6.93 15.98
C GLU A 242 19.83 6.51 15.85
N ASP A 243 19.36 6.25 14.63
CA ASP A 243 17.99 5.83 14.33
C ASP A 243 17.70 4.36 14.73
N LEU A 244 18.74 3.54 14.92
CA LEU A 244 18.60 2.10 15.21
C LEU A 244 17.96 1.81 16.58
N HIS A 245 17.96 2.78 17.49
CA HIS A 245 17.50 2.61 18.87
C HIS A 245 16.07 3.12 19.12
N GLN A 246 15.39 3.59 18.07
CA GLN A 246 14.07 4.23 18.16
C GLN A 246 12.91 3.41 17.57
N GLY A 247 13.20 2.22 17.01
CA GLY A 247 12.23 1.33 16.36
C GLY A 247 11.67 0.25 17.28
#